data_AF-A0A397JNH8-F1
#
_entry.id   AF-A0A397JNH8-F1
#
_cell.length_a   1.000
_cell.length_b   1.000
_cell.length_c   1.000
_cell.angle_alpha   90.00
_cell.angle_beta   90.00
_cell.angle_gamma   90.00
#
_symmetry.space_group_name_H-M   'P 1'
#
loop_
_entity.id
_entity.type
_entity.pdbx_description
1 polymer ?
#
loop_
_entity_poly.entity_id
_entity_poly.type
_entity_poly.pdbx_seq_one_letter_code
_entity_poly.pdbx_strand_id
1 'polypeptide(L)'
;MELSNSEPENYSFNNYASDYNNICEEAEPIEFPNNAYADLMAPVTNYNLSNEATNAVIRFFNEHSNLPLSPLPKNAKKGRKLMEKMKIPTLTSKKHKILTHNNIDYYLFYHPVLNCIKNILSISDISQNFTLRFENFKVY
;
A
#
# COMPACT_ATOMS: atom_id res chain seq x y z
N MET A 1 16.27 -11.17 42.94
CA MET A 1 15.35 -11.37 41.81
C MET A 1 16.17 -11.99 40.71
N GLU A 2 16.06 -13.31 40.54
CA GLU A 2 16.86 -14.07 39.57
C GLU A 2 16.30 -13.79 38.17
N LEU A 3 17.16 -13.28 37.29
CA LEU A 3 16.84 -13.13 35.87
C LEU A 3 16.97 -14.51 35.23
N SER A 4 15.83 -15.17 34.99
CA SER A 4 15.79 -16.38 34.19
C SER A 4 16.18 -16.03 32.75
N ASN A 5 17.35 -16.50 32.32
CA ASN A 5 17.75 -16.46 30.92
C ASN A 5 16.82 -17.38 30.13
N SER A 6 15.82 -16.81 29.47
CA SER A 6 15.04 -17.52 28.46
C SER A 6 15.96 -17.85 27.29
N GLU A 7 16.00 -19.12 26.88
CA GLU A 7 16.73 -19.59 25.70
C GLU A 7 16.36 -18.75 24.46
N PRO A 8 17.29 -18.57 23.49
CA PRO A 8 16.98 -17.87 22.26
C PRO A 8 15.87 -18.63 21.53
N GLU A 9 14.67 -18.04 21.48
CA GLU A 9 13.58 -18.54 20.67
C GLU A 9 14.07 -18.68 19.22
N ASN A 10 14.18 -19.92 18.76
CA ASN A 10 14.55 -20.26 17.40
C ASN A 10 13.41 -19.80 16.48
N TYR A 11 13.47 -18.53 16.07
CA TYR A 11 12.57 -17.92 15.10
C TYR A 11 12.71 -18.65 13.76
N SER A 12 11.95 -19.74 13.60
CA SER A 12 11.86 -20.50 12.37
C SER A 12 11.26 -19.61 11.27
N PHE A 13 12.10 -19.17 10.34
CA PHE A 13 11.74 -18.35 9.18
C PHE A 13 10.76 -19.04 8.22
N ASN A 14 10.45 -20.31 8.46
CA ASN A 14 9.73 -21.19 7.53
C ASN A 14 8.21 -20.95 7.49
N ASN A 15 7.64 -20.18 8.42
CA ASN A 15 6.21 -19.84 8.40
C ASN A 15 5.82 -18.77 7.37
N TYR A 16 6.78 -18.19 6.63
CA TYR A 16 6.49 -17.29 5.52
C TYR A 16 6.12 -18.03 4.23
N ALA A 17 6.19 -19.36 4.21
CA ALA A 17 6.05 -20.14 2.99
C ALA A 17 4.62 -20.41 2.50
N SER A 18 3.59 -20.14 3.31
CA SER A 18 2.21 -20.41 2.90
C SER A 18 1.58 -19.31 2.04
N ASP A 19 2.16 -18.10 2.03
CA ASP A 19 1.52 -16.92 1.43
C ASP A 19 2.03 -16.61 0.00
N TYR A 20 2.67 -17.59 -0.64
CA TYR A 20 3.37 -17.43 -1.91
C TYR A 20 2.48 -17.27 -3.16
N ASN A 21 1.15 -17.39 -3.04
CA ASN A 21 0.26 -17.51 -4.21
C ASN A 21 -0.46 -16.22 -4.65
N ASN A 22 -0.25 -15.07 -3.98
CA ASN A 22 -0.87 -13.81 -4.43
C ASN A 22 0.07 -13.08 -5.39
N ILE A 23 0.03 -13.47 -6.67
CA ILE A 23 0.67 -12.71 -7.75
C ILE A 23 -0.19 -11.46 -7.98
N CYS A 24 0.45 -10.29 -8.06
CA CYS A 24 -0.22 -9.06 -8.45
C CYS A 24 -0.66 -9.18 -9.91
N GLU A 25 -1.97 -9.13 -10.17
CA GLU A 25 -2.48 -8.91 -11.52
C GLU A 25 -1.91 -7.59 -12.07
N GLU A 26 -1.57 -7.58 -13.35
CA GLU A 26 -1.07 -6.42 -14.08
C GLU A 26 -2.11 -5.30 -13.95
N ALA A 27 -1.78 -4.28 -13.16
CA ALA A 27 -2.71 -3.20 -12.87
C ALA A 27 -2.84 -2.31 -14.10
N GLU A 28 -4.05 -2.15 -14.62
CA GLU A 28 -4.34 -1.18 -15.68
C GLU A 28 -3.80 0.21 -15.29
N PRO A 29 -3.19 0.96 -16.24
CA PRO A 29 -2.68 2.29 -15.98
C PRO A 29 -3.79 3.19 -15.43
N ILE A 30 -3.48 3.82 -14.31
CA ILE A 30 -4.44 4.57 -13.52
C ILE A 30 -4.48 6.01 -14.01
N GLU A 31 -5.58 6.39 -14.65
CA GLU A 31 -5.77 7.76 -15.14
C GLU A 31 -6.71 8.57 -14.24
N PHE A 32 -6.17 9.68 -13.72
CA PHE A 32 -6.98 10.71 -13.09
C PHE A 32 -7.66 11.59 -14.16
N PRO A 33 -8.85 12.15 -13.88
CA PRO A 33 -9.54 13.03 -14.82
C PRO A 33 -8.75 14.29 -15.21
N ASN A 34 -7.93 14.80 -14.29
CA ASN A 34 -6.96 15.88 -14.51
C ASN A 34 -5.94 15.93 -13.36
N ASN A 35 -4.87 16.70 -13.55
CA ASN A 35 -3.78 16.83 -12.56
C ASN A 35 -4.26 17.46 -11.25
N ALA A 36 -5.12 18.48 -11.29
CA ALA A 36 -5.64 19.12 -10.09
C ALA A 36 -6.43 18.15 -9.20
N TYR A 37 -7.14 17.18 -9.80
CA TYR A 37 -7.81 16.13 -9.07
C TYR A 37 -6.83 15.10 -8.50
N ALA A 38 -5.76 14.76 -9.22
CA ALA A 38 -4.69 13.92 -8.68
C ALA A 38 -4.06 14.57 -7.42
N ASP A 39 -3.78 15.87 -7.50
CA ASP A 39 -3.25 16.66 -6.39
C ASP A 39 -4.22 16.73 -5.20
N LEU A 40 -5.54 16.82 -5.46
CA LEU A 40 -6.56 16.74 -4.41
C LEU A 40 -6.59 15.36 -3.72
N MET A 41 -6.35 14.27 -4.45
CA MET A 41 -6.42 12.93 -3.86
C MET A 41 -5.28 12.65 -2.88
N ALA A 42 -4.14 13.35 -3.00
CA ALA A 42 -3.02 13.21 -2.06
C ALA A 42 -3.40 13.54 -0.60
N PRO A 43 -3.91 14.74 -0.25
CA PRO A 43 -4.36 15.04 1.10
C PRO A 43 -5.58 14.21 1.52
N VAL A 44 -6.48 13.84 0.59
CA VAL A 44 -7.60 12.93 0.88
C VAL A 44 -7.08 11.60 1.42
N THR A 45 -6.00 11.07 0.83
CA THR A 45 -5.34 9.84 1.27
C THR A 45 -4.60 10.03 2.58
N ASN A 46 -3.74 11.05 2.65
CA ASN A 46 -2.84 11.28 3.79
C ASN A 46 -3.58 11.55 5.10
N TYR A 47 -4.75 12.20 5.01
CA TYR A 47 -5.56 12.56 6.17
C TYR A 47 -6.87 11.78 6.27
N ASN A 48 -7.04 10.75 5.42
CA ASN A 48 -8.20 9.87 5.42
C ASN A 48 -9.53 10.64 5.38
N LEU A 49 -9.60 11.68 4.54
CA LEU A 49 -10.76 12.56 4.44
C LEU A 49 -11.99 11.78 3.97
N SER A 50 -13.15 12.07 4.57
CA SER A 50 -14.39 11.44 4.15
C SER A 50 -14.80 11.87 2.74
N ASN A 51 -15.66 11.07 2.11
CA ASN A 51 -16.21 11.44 0.81
C ASN A 51 -17.01 12.75 0.91
N GLU A 52 -17.72 12.96 2.02
CA GLU A 52 -18.50 14.17 2.31
C GLU A 52 -17.61 15.40 2.43
N ALA A 53 -16.50 15.32 3.19
CA ALA A 53 -15.55 16.41 3.33
C ALA A 53 -14.88 16.73 1.99
N THR A 54 -14.45 15.70 1.25
CA THR A 54 -13.83 15.85 -0.07
C THR A 54 -14.81 16.48 -1.07
N ASN A 55 -16.09 16.08 -1.06
CA ASN A 55 -17.13 16.67 -1.91
C ASN A 55 -17.37 18.15 -1.58
N ALA A 56 -17.30 18.53 -0.30
CA ALA A 56 -17.43 19.93 0.11
C ALA A 56 -16.27 20.78 -0.42
N VAL A 57 -15.03 20.28 -0.38
CA VAL A 57 -13.85 20.94 -0.96
C VAL A 57 -13.98 21.08 -2.48
N ILE A 58 -14.40 20.01 -3.17
CA ILE A 58 -14.64 20.03 -4.62
C ILE A 58 -15.69 21.10 -4.97
N ARG A 59 -16.79 21.17 -4.23
CA ARG A 59 -17.85 22.16 -4.46
C ARG A 59 -17.34 23.57 -4.26
N PHE A 60 -16.67 23.84 -3.13
CA PHE A 60 -16.07 25.13 -2.83
C PHE A 60 -15.11 25.58 -3.95
N PHE A 61 -14.25 24.69 -4.42
CA PHE A 61 -13.33 24.98 -5.51
C PHE A 61 -14.06 25.26 -6.83
N ASN A 62 -15.04 24.44 -7.20
CA ASN A 62 -15.78 24.62 -8.44
C ASN A 62 -16.66 25.89 -8.44
N GLU A 63 -17.15 26.33 -7.28
CA GLU A 63 -17.93 27.57 -7.13
C GLU A 63 -17.08 28.84 -7.21
N HIS A 64 -15.83 28.79 -6.73
CA HIS A 64 -14.98 29.97 -6.59
C HIS A 64 -13.74 29.99 -7.51
N SER A 65 -13.44 28.90 -8.21
CA SER A 65 -12.32 28.87 -9.15
C SER A 65 -12.68 29.62 -10.43
N ASN A 66 -11.88 30.62 -10.77
CA ASN A 66 -11.97 31.32 -12.07
C ASN A 66 -11.25 30.57 -13.19
N LEU A 67 -10.95 29.27 -13.01
CA LEU A 67 -10.17 28.47 -13.95
C LEU A 67 -11.10 27.85 -15.00
N PRO A 68 -11.04 28.27 -16.28
CA PRO A 68 -11.92 27.76 -17.33
C PRO A 68 -11.60 26.32 -17.76
N LEU A 69 -10.50 25.71 -17.31
CA LEU A 69 -9.87 24.57 -17.99
C LEU A 69 -9.83 23.25 -17.22
N SER A 70 -10.26 23.16 -15.96
CA SER A 70 -10.28 21.88 -15.23
C SER A 70 -11.23 21.91 -14.03
N PRO A 71 -12.55 21.94 -14.23
CA PRO A 71 -13.47 21.73 -13.12
C PRO A 71 -13.15 20.36 -12.48
N LEU A 72 -13.03 20.36 -11.15
CA LEU A 72 -12.87 19.10 -10.44
C LEU A 72 -14.13 18.24 -10.70
N PRO A 73 -13.99 16.91 -10.82
CA PRO A 73 -15.11 16.00 -10.94
C PRO A 73 -16.18 16.28 -9.88
N LYS A 74 -17.46 16.04 -10.20
CA LYS A 74 -18.59 16.35 -9.31
C LYS A 74 -18.49 15.75 -7.89
N ASN A 75 -17.74 14.67 -7.70
CA ASN A 75 -17.57 14.02 -6.41
C ASN A 75 -16.25 13.24 -6.29
N ALA A 76 -15.93 12.86 -5.05
CA ALA A 76 -14.76 12.07 -4.68
C ALA A 76 -14.87 10.59 -5.07
N LYS A 77 -16.06 10.08 -5.44
CA LYS A 77 -16.30 8.64 -5.65
C LYS A 77 -15.41 8.05 -6.73
N LYS A 78 -15.16 8.81 -7.81
CA LYS A 78 -14.30 8.36 -8.92
C LYS A 78 -12.85 8.19 -8.47
N GLY A 79 -12.30 9.19 -7.76
CA GLY A 79 -10.96 9.14 -7.17
C GLY A 79 -10.85 8.06 -6.10
N ARG A 80 -11.87 7.88 -5.26
CA ARG A 80 -11.86 6.86 -4.20
C ARG A 80 -11.92 5.44 -4.76
N LYS A 81 -12.71 5.21 -5.81
CA LYS A 81 -12.73 3.94 -6.56
C LYS A 81 -11.37 3.66 -7.22
N LEU A 82 -10.73 4.71 -7.73
CA LEU A 82 -9.39 4.64 -8.31
C LEU A 82 -8.34 4.27 -7.25
N MET A 83 -8.38 4.93 -6.08
CA MET A 83 -7.52 4.60 -4.95
C MET A 83 -7.76 3.19 -4.40
N GLU A 84 -9.00 2.72 -4.40
CA GLU A 84 -9.33 1.35 -4.01
C GLU A 84 -8.76 0.33 -5.00
N LYS A 85 -8.74 0.64 -6.30
CA LYS A 85 -8.00 -0.15 -7.31
C LYS A 85 -6.48 -0.07 -7.11
N MET A 86 -5.96 1.07 -6.66
CA MET A 86 -4.55 1.25 -6.32
C MET A 86 -4.13 0.49 -5.05
N LYS A 87 -5.07 0.04 -4.21
CA LYS A 87 -4.71 -0.78 -3.03
C LYS A 87 -4.18 -2.11 -3.54
N ILE A 88 -2.86 -2.21 -3.56
CA ILE A 88 -2.16 -3.41 -3.99
C ILE A 88 -2.57 -4.56 -3.03
N PRO A 89 -3.36 -5.57 -3.49
CA PRO A 89 -3.96 -6.57 -2.62
C PRO A 89 -2.94 -7.38 -1.80
N THR A 90 -1.74 -7.50 -2.34
CA THR A 90 -0.58 -8.22 -1.80
C THR A 90 0.18 -7.44 -0.72
N LEU A 91 -0.05 -6.13 -0.59
CA LEU A 91 0.62 -5.21 0.35
C LEU A 91 -0.23 -5.01 1.62
N THR A 92 -1.02 -6.02 1.97
CA THR A 92 -1.84 -6.05 3.18
C THR A 92 -0.97 -6.04 4.43
N SER A 93 -1.31 -5.18 5.39
CA SER A 93 -0.68 -5.18 6.70
C SER A 93 -0.97 -6.51 7.39
N LYS A 94 0.08 -7.17 7.88
CA LYS A 94 -0.04 -8.33 8.75
C LYS A 94 -0.10 -7.88 10.19
N LYS A 95 -0.92 -8.59 10.97
CA LYS A 95 -1.04 -8.44 12.41
C LYS A 95 -0.45 -9.67 13.08
N HIS A 96 0.56 -9.49 13.93
CA HIS A 96 1.18 -10.57 14.68
C HIS A 96 1.15 -10.24 16.17
N LYS A 97 0.69 -11.19 17.00
CA LYS A 97 0.73 -11.00 18.46
C LYS A 97 2.17 -11.16 18.92
N ILE A 98 2.72 -10.13 19.56
CA ILE A 98 4.09 -10.14 20.08
C ILE A 98 4.12 -10.79 21.45
N LEU A 99 3.26 -10.33 22.37
CA LEU A 99 3.21 -10.82 23.74
C LEU A 99 1.86 -10.51 24.39
N THR A 100 1.61 -11.18 25.51
CA THR A 100 0.49 -10.90 26.40
C THR A 100 1.05 -10.49 27.77
N HIS A 101 0.62 -9.33 28.29
CA HIS A 101 1.01 -8.85 29.61
C HIS A 101 -0.19 -8.29 30.36
N ASN A 102 -0.39 -8.69 31.63
CA ASN A 102 -1.56 -8.32 32.44
C ASN A 102 -2.90 -8.55 31.72
N ASN A 103 -3.03 -9.68 31.03
CA ASN A 103 -4.19 -10.04 30.20
C ASN A 103 -4.47 -9.08 29.03
N ILE A 104 -3.49 -8.26 28.65
CA ILE A 104 -3.54 -7.39 27.46
C ILE A 104 -2.63 -7.98 26.39
N ASP A 105 -3.19 -8.19 25.20
CA ASP A 105 -2.43 -8.63 24.03
C ASP A 105 -1.82 -7.44 23.29
N TYR A 106 -0.54 -7.52 23.00
CA TYR A 106 0.21 -6.55 22.22
C TYR A 106 0.48 -7.09 20.83
N TYR A 107 0.29 -6.23 19.81
CA TYR A 107 0.35 -6.63 18.41
C TYR A 107 1.33 -5.77 17.61
N LEU A 108 2.11 -6.41 16.73
CA LEU A 108 2.88 -5.76 15.68
C LEU A 108 2.03 -5.70 14.41
N PHE A 109 1.88 -4.50 13.88
CA PHE A 109 1.32 -4.28 12.55
C PHE A 109 2.48 -3.97 11.59
N TYR A 110 2.69 -4.81 10.57
CA TYR A 110 3.81 -4.65 9.64
C TYR A 110 3.41 -5.02 8.21
N HIS A 111 4.15 -4.48 7.23
CA HIS A 111 4.02 -4.86 5.83
C HIS A 111 5.23 -5.71 5.44
N PRO A 112 5.06 -6.95 4.93
CA PRO A 112 6.19 -7.79 4.56
C PRO A 112 6.97 -7.16 3.40
N VAL A 113 8.25 -6.82 3.65
CA VAL A 113 9.16 -6.25 2.63
C VAL A 113 9.22 -7.14 1.38
N LEU A 114 9.21 -8.46 1.58
CA LEU A 114 9.21 -9.43 0.48
C LEU A 114 7.99 -9.30 -0.44
N ASN A 115 6.81 -8.99 0.11
CA ASN A 115 5.62 -8.75 -0.70
C ASN A 115 5.77 -7.46 -1.50
N CYS A 116 6.30 -6.40 -0.88
CA CYS A 116 6.58 -5.13 -1.57
C CYS A 116 7.54 -5.34 -2.75
N ILE A 117 8.63 -6.08 -2.54
CA ILE A 117 9.60 -6.39 -3.61
C ILE A 117 8.92 -7.15 -4.75
N LYS A 118 8.14 -8.20 -4.45
CA LYS A 118 7.43 -8.95 -5.49
C LYS A 118 6.47 -8.08 -6.29
N ASN A 119 5.74 -7.18 -5.64
CA ASN A 119 4.83 -6.27 -6.33
C ASN A 119 5.56 -5.37 -7.32
N ILE A 120 6.70 -4.82 -6.89
CA ILE A 120 7.55 -4.01 -7.75
C ILE A 120 8.04 -4.84 -8.96
N LEU A 121 8.41 -6.10 -8.73
CA LEU A 121 8.85 -7.03 -9.79
C LEU A 121 7.71 -7.50 -10.71
N SER A 122 6.46 -7.49 -10.26
CA SER A 122 5.28 -7.87 -11.05
C SER A 122 4.81 -6.79 -12.02
N ILE A 123 5.28 -5.55 -11.88
CA ILE A 123 4.96 -4.46 -12.82
C ILE A 123 5.79 -4.68 -14.09
N SER A 124 5.11 -4.96 -15.21
CA SER A 124 5.71 -5.01 -16.53
C SER A 124 6.45 -3.69 -16.82
N ASP A 125 7.56 -3.75 -17.54
CA ASP A 125 8.47 -2.63 -17.87
C ASP A 125 9.32 -2.05 -16.73
N ILE A 126 8.90 -2.10 -15.45
CA ILE A 126 9.75 -1.62 -14.34
C ILE A 126 11.02 -2.48 -14.19
N SER A 127 10.91 -3.78 -14.46
CA SER A 127 12.04 -4.71 -14.38
C SER A 127 13.18 -4.38 -15.34
N GLN A 128 12.89 -3.68 -16.45
CA GLN A 128 13.88 -3.28 -17.44
C GLN A 128 14.83 -2.19 -16.90
N ASN A 129 14.41 -1.44 -15.88
CA ASN A 129 15.22 -0.41 -15.24
C ASN A 129 16.12 -0.95 -14.12
N PHE A 130 15.99 -2.23 -13.74
CA PHE A 130 16.83 -2.81 -12.71
C PHE A 130 18.21 -3.19 -13.27
N THR A 131 19.27 -2.75 -12.59
CA THR A 131 20.67 -3.07 -12.92
C THR A 131 21.07 -4.52 -12.58
N LEU A 132 20.09 -5.40 -12.34
CA LEU A 132 20.36 -6.73 -11.83
C LEU A 132 20.80 -7.67 -12.95
N ARG A 133 22.12 -7.83 -13.11
CA ARG A 133 22.71 -8.96 -13.83
C ARG A 133 22.86 -10.12 -12.84
N PHE A 134 22.00 -11.13 -12.95
CA PHE A 134 22.20 -12.38 -12.22
C PHE A 134 22.86 -13.40 -13.13
N GLU A 135 24.00 -13.93 -12.70
CA GLU A 135 24.55 -15.16 -13.26
C GLU A 135 24.01 -16.35 -12.47
N ASN A 136 23.38 -17.30 -13.17
CA ASN A 136 22.97 -18.55 -12.56
C ASN A 136 24.22 -19.36 -12.24
N PHE A 137 24.69 -19.32 -10.99
CA PHE A 137 25.72 -20.23 -10.53
C PHE A 137 25.15 -21.65 -10.49
N LYS A 138 25.55 -22.48 -11.46
CA LYS A 138 25.35 -23.92 -11.36
C LYS A 138 26.24 -24.44 -10.24
N VAL A 139 25.63 -24.86 -9.14
CA VAL A 139 26.32 -25.65 -8.11
C VAL A 139 26.40 -27.08 -8.66
N TYR A 140 27.62 -27.55 -8.90
CA TYR A 140 27.92 -28.94 -9.28
C TYR A 140 28.17 -29.79 -8.04
#